data_AF-A0A4Q7MZJ7-F1
#
_entry.id   AF-A0A4Q7MZJ7-F1
#
_cell.length_a   1.000
_cell.length_b   1.000
_cell.length_c   1.000
_cell.angle_alpha   90.00
_cell.angle_beta   90.00
_cell.angle_gamma   90.00
#
_symmetry.space_group_name_H-M   'P 1'
#
loop_
_entity.id
_entity.type
_entity.pdbx_description
1 polymer ?
#
loop_
_entity_poly.entity_id
_entity_poly.type
_entity_poly.pdbx_seq_one_letter_code
_entity_poly.pdbx_strand_id
1 'polypeptide(L)'
;MLLTISTTRRPASDLSFLLHKHPGKVQQVEISAGIAHLFYPESTDEKCTIALLLDIDPVGLVRKKNENDFALQQYVNDRPYVASSLMSAAIAKSFGTAMGGRCQLKPELVDIPFPLEVQLSGLPVSGGEELLRSLFVPLGYTVIASRYPIDPKFPEWGLSRFYSVQLTNTITIQQLLSHLYLLIPVCDNEKHYFVGQHEVEKLMEKGKDWLPSHPARELITKRYLKYKSSLTNEALSMLLKEEDEEQEDATEGAEHTPKLRVHDQRLQAVCDELLLTGAHSVADLGCGEGKLLKLLIEQKQFKKILGMDVSHRSLSIANDRLKTERMPDRQRARLGLIQGSLMYRDQRLEGYEAAALVEVIEHLDEPRLAAMEKVIFGYTKPIYVIITTPNKEYNVLFESMPENAMRHTDHRFEWTRQEFSDWGNRVAAEHGYHVSFKAVGEEQPEAGALTQMAIFSKNK
;
A
#
# COMPACT_ATOMS: atom_id res chain seq x y z
N MET A 1 -3.24 22.35 7.68
CA MET A 1 -4.35 21.39 7.90
C MET A 1 -4.91 21.56 9.29
N LEU A 2 -6.21 21.37 9.52
CA LEU A 2 -6.83 21.63 10.83
C LEU A 2 -7.65 20.43 11.32
N LEU A 3 -7.37 20.02 12.56
CA LEU A 3 -8.21 19.17 13.39
C LEU A 3 -8.71 20.00 14.58
N THR A 4 -10.01 19.99 14.85
CA THR A 4 -10.57 20.54 16.09
C THR A 4 -11.30 19.45 16.87
N ILE A 5 -11.24 19.54 18.20
CA ILE A 5 -11.97 18.66 19.12
C ILE A 5 -12.70 19.57 20.09
N SER A 6 -14.03 19.44 20.16
CA SER A 6 -14.90 20.26 20.97
C SER A 6 -15.74 19.42 21.92
N THR A 7 -16.09 19.99 23.07
CA THR A 7 -17.08 19.42 23.97
C THR A 7 -17.94 20.51 24.59
N THR A 8 -19.16 20.15 24.95
CA THR A 8 -20.12 21.00 25.68
C THR A 8 -20.50 20.41 27.04
N ARG A 9 -19.78 19.39 27.52
CA ARG A 9 -19.91 18.89 28.90
C ARG A 9 -19.58 20.03 29.86
N ARG A 10 -20.28 20.17 30.98
CA ARG A 10 -19.96 21.21 31.98
C ARG A 10 -19.16 20.62 33.16
N PRO A 11 -18.03 21.24 33.56
CA PRO A 11 -17.36 22.36 32.88
C PRO A 11 -16.60 21.85 31.63
N ALA A 12 -16.72 22.57 30.52
CA ALA A 12 -16.12 22.13 29.25
C ALA A 12 -14.60 22.31 29.25
N SER A 13 -14.13 23.26 30.06
CA SER A 13 -12.72 23.53 30.32
C SER A 13 -11.95 22.30 30.85
N ASP A 14 -12.65 21.28 31.39
CA ASP A 14 -12.07 19.98 31.78
C ASP A 14 -11.31 19.28 30.64
N LEU A 15 -11.73 19.49 29.38
CA LEU A 15 -11.05 18.97 28.19
C LEU A 15 -9.57 19.32 28.16
N SER A 16 -9.20 20.49 28.71
CA SER A 16 -7.83 20.98 28.73
C SER A 16 -6.90 20.18 29.65
N PHE A 17 -7.42 19.70 30.78
CA PHE A 17 -6.69 18.83 31.70
C PHE A 17 -6.48 17.45 31.08
N LEU A 18 -7.53 16.88 30.46
CA LEU A 18 -7.46 15.57 29.82
C LEU A 18 -6.48 15.54 28.65
N LEU A 19 -6.37 16.62 27.88
CA LEU A 19 -5.43 16.73 26.75
C LEU A 19 -4.03 17.21 27.16
N HIS A 20 -3.83 17.58 28.43
CA HIS A 20 -2.58 18.15 28.95
C HIS A 20 -2.12 19.37 28.15
N LYS A 21 -3.07 20.26 27.81
CA LYS A 21 -2.80 21.50 27.07
C LYS A 21 -3.51 22.65 27.76
N HIS A 22 -2.73 23.64 28.20
CA HIS A 22 -3.27 24.78 28.93
C HIS A 22 -3.95 25.77 27.97
N PRO A 23 -5.21 26.20 28.19
CA PRO A 23 -5.95 27.07 27.26
C PRO A 23 -5.27 28.42 27.00
N GLY A 24 -4.68 29.02 28.04
CA GLY A 24 -3.96 30.29 27.92
C GLY A 24 -2.58 30.22 27.24
N LYS A 25 -2.19 29.09 26.63
CA LYS A 25 -0.89 28.94 25.95
C LYS A 25 -1.07 28.38 24.55
N VAL A 26 -0.55 29.11 23.55
CA VAL A 26 -0.29 28.53 22.23
C VAL A 26 0.98 27.70 22.34
N GLN A 27 0.89 26.42 22.01
CA GLN A 27 2.01 25.49 22.05
C GLN A 27 2.42 25.09 20.64
N GLN A 28 3.69 24.78 20.48
CA GLN A 28 4.26 24.28 19.24
C GLN A 28 4.96 22.96 19.51
N VAL A 29 4.73 21.99 18.64
CA VAL A 29 5.34 20.67 18.69
C VAL A 29 6.00 20.41 17.35
N GLU A 30 7.33 20.30 17.33
CA GLU A 30 8.04 19.91 16.11
C GLU A 30 7.63 18.51 15.68
N ILE A 31 7.38 18.29 14.40
CA ILE A 31 7.15 16.97 13.80
C ILE A 31 8.17 16.76 12.67
N SER A 32 8.32 15.52 12.20
CA SER A 32 9.35 15.17 11.20
C SER A 32 9.28 16.03 9.93
N ALA A 33 8.09 16.51 9.58
CA ALA A 33 7.75 17.26 8.37
C ALA A 33 7.40 18.75 8.61
N GLY A 34 7.54 19.29 9.82
CA GLY A 34 7.15 20.68 10.11
C GLY A 34 6.81 20.92 11.57
N ILE A 35 5.83 21.79 11.83
CA ILE A 35 5.38 22.19 13.17
C ILE A 35 3.88 21.92 13.32
N ALA A 36 3.49 21.41 14.48
CA ALA A 36 2.11 21.32 14.90
C ALA A 36 1.82 22.41 15.95
N HIS A 37 0.88 23.29 15.65
CA HIS A 37 0.41 24.34 16.55
C HIS A 37 -0.82 23.86 17.31
N LEU A 38 -0.81 24.03 18.62
CA LEU A 38 -1.93 23.73 19.50
C LEU A 38 -2.40 24.99 20.21
N PHE A 39 -3.69 25.26 20.13
CA PHE A 39 -4.31 26.40 20.79
C PHE A 39 -5.79 26.15 21.04
N TYR A 40 -6.38 26.94 21.92
CA TYR A 40 -7.81 26.88 22.23
C TYR A 40 -8.50 28.10 21.61
N PRO A 41 -9.20 27.96 20.47
CA PRO A 41 -10.04 29.04 19.96
C PRO A 41 -11.19 29.40 20.91
N GLU A 42 -11.65 28.45 21.73
CA GLU A 42 -12.74 28.65 22.70
C GLU A 42 -12.47 27.81 23.95
N SER A 43 -12.57 28.41 25.14
CA SER A 43 -12.43 27.71 26.42
C SER A 43 -13.25 28.42 27.49
N THR A 44 -14.52 28.01 27.60
CA THR A 44 -15.45 28.43 28.64
C THR A 44 -15.98 27.21 29.39
N ASP A 45 -16.85 27.43 30.38
CA ASP A 45 -17.51 26.34 31.09
C ASP A 45 -18.60 25.65 30.24
N GLU A 46 -19.17 26.35 29.25
CA GLU A 46 -20.20 25.85 28.34
C GLU A 46 -19.63 25.12 27.14
N LYS A 47 -18.49 25.58 26.61
CA LYS A 47 -17.87 24.98 25.44
C LYS A 47 -16.35 25.16 25.47
N CYS A 48 -15.66 24.09 25.12
CA CYS A 48 -14.21 24.10 25.01
C CYS A 48 -13.82 23.40 23.71
N THR A 49 -12.99 24.08 22.92
CA THR A 49 -12.49 23.59 21.63
C THR A 49 -10.98 23.74 21.62
N ILE A 50 -10.28 22.64 21.34
CA ILE A 50 -8.87 22.66 20.99
C ILE A 50 -8.71 22.58 19.47
N ALA A 51 -7.72 23.28 18.94
CA ALA A 51 -7.27 23.20 17.55
C ALA A 51 -5.85 22.63 17.48
N LEU A 52 -5.65 21.66 16.58
CA LEU A 52 -4.36 21.15 16.13
C LEU A 52 -4.18 21.55 14.67
N LEU A 53 -3.33 22.55 14.44
CA LEU A 53 -3.02 23.08 13.11
C LEU A 53 -1.63 22.60 12.68
N LEU A 54 -1.55 21.92 11.55
CA LEU A 54 -0.28 21.51 10.96
C LEU A 54 0.23 22.54 9.97
N ASP A 55 1.45 23.00 10.23
CA ASP A 55 2.27 23.81 9.35
C ASP A 55 3.44 22.95 8.84
N ILE A 56 3.36 22.53 7.59
CA ILE A 56 4.25 21.53 7.01
C ILE A 56 5.20 22.22 6.05
N ASP A 57 6.51 21.93 6.18
CA ASP A 57 7.53 22.44 5.27
C ASP A 57 7.61 21.52 4.03
N PRO A 58 7.09 21.94 2.86
CA PRO A 58 7.13 21.13 1.65
C PRO A 58 8.56 20.88 1.17
N VAL A 59 9.50 21.79 1.43
CA VAL A 59 10.89 21.68 1.00
C VAL A 59 11.67 20.76 1.93
N GLY A 60 11.45 20.88 3.24
CA GLY A 60 12.02 20.00 4.27
C GLY A 60 11.59 18.53 4.12
N LEU A 61 10.36 18.29 3.66
CA LEU A 61 9.85 16.96 3.30
C LEU A 61 10.66 16.28 2.19
N VAL A 62 11.13 17.07 1.21
CA VAL A 62 11.92 16.56 0.07
C VAL A 62 13.39 16.39 0.46
N ARG A 63 13.98 17.36 1.18
CA ARG A 63 15.42 17.38 1.51
C ARG A 63 15.89 16.27 2.45
N LYS A 64 15.02 15.69 3.28
CA LYS A 64 15.38 14.56 4.17
C LYS A 64 15.45 13.20 3.46
N LYS A 65 15.10 13.12 2.18
CA LYS A 65 15.42 11.99 1.32
C LYS A 65 16.73 12.30 0.59
N ASN A 66 17.79 11.54 0.86
CA ASN A 66 19.09 11.75 0.20
C ASN A 66 18.97 11.64 -1.34
N GLU A 67 19.44 12.72 -1.97
CA GLU A 67 19.93 13.02 -3.34
C GLU A 67 19.43 12.31 -4.62
N ASN A 68 19.23 13.18 -5.62
CA ASN A 68 19.25 13.00 -7.09
C ASN A 68 18.03 12.42 -7.81
N ASP A 69 16.86 13.07 -7.68
CA ASP A 69 15.90 13.04 -8.79
C ASP A 69 15.01 14.29 -8.82
N PHE A 70 15.08 15.06 -9.92
CA PHE A 70 14.31 16.30 -10.11
C PHE A 70 12.87 15.97 -10.55
N ALA A 71 12.12 15.27 -9.70
CA ALA A 71 10.73 14.91 -9.97
C ALA A 71 9.79 16.01 -9.46
N LEU A 72 9.11 16.72 -10.38
CA LEU A 72 8.19 17.83 -10.09
C LEU A 72 7.13 17.50 -9.01
N GLN A 73 6.67 16.24 -8.96
CA GLN A 73 5.70 15.72 -7.98
C GLN A 73 6.22 15.71 -6.53
N GLN A 74 7.53 15.74 -6.31
CA GLN A 74 8.10 15.83 -4.96
C GLN A 74 7.94 17.24 -4.39
N TYR A 75 7.98 18.27 -5.25
CA TYR A 75 7.84 19.68 -4.86
C TYR A 75 6.39 20.16 -4.89
N VAL A 76 5.56 19.60 -5.78
CA VAL A 76 4.14 19.93 -5.89
C VAL A 76 3.30 18.69 -5.60
N ASN A 77 2.83 18.56 -4.38
CA ASN A 77 1.91 17.52 -3.95
C ASN A 77 0.97 18.04 -2.85
N ASP A 78 -0.04 17.23 -2.54
CA ASP A 78 -1.10 17.55 -1.59
C ASP A 78 -0.69 17.38 -0.11
N ARG A 79 0.44 16.75 0.19
CA ARG A 79 0.83 16.33 1.56
C ARG A 79 0.89 17.46 2.59
N PRO A 80 1.37 18.67 2.26
CA PRO A 80 1.35 19.79 3.21
C PRO A 80 -0.06 20.27 3.57
N TYR A 81 -1.07 19.89 2.78
CA TYR A 81 -2.41 20.47 2.82
C TYR A 81 -3.51 19.48 3.22
N VAL A 82 -3.20 18.18 3.35
CA VAL A 82 -4.20 17.11 3.55
C VAL A 82 -3.98 16.33 4.84
N ALA A 83 -5.05 16.13 5.61
CA ALA A 83 -5.04 15.44 6.89
C ALA A 83 -4.72 13.93 6.72
N SER A 84 -3.44 13.64 6.50
CA SER A 84 -2.90 12.31 6.22
C SER A 84 -2.32 11.68 7.49
N SER A 85 -1.48 10.66 7.32
CA SER A 85 -0.64 10.10 8.38
C SER A 85 0.23 11.13 9.15
N LEU A 86 0.47 12.32 8.58
CA LEU A 86 1.09 13.44 9.32
C LEU A 86 0.21 13.94 10.47
N MET A 87 -1.11 13.94 10.29
CA MET A 87 -2.08 14.28 11.34
C MET A 87 -2.04 13.25 12.47
N SER A 88 -2.01 11.95 12.16
CA SER A 88 -1.86 10.91 13.17
C SER A 88 -0.55 11.05 13.96
N ALA A 89 0.55 11.34 13.30
CA ALA A 89 1.83 11.58 13.97
C ALA A 89 1.78 12.79 14.91
N ALA A 90 1.13 13.88 14.48
CA ALA A 90 0.95 15.07 15.30
C ALA A 90 0.00 14.82 16.49
N ILE A 91 -1.08 14.05 16.31
CA ILE A 91 -1.97 13.61 17.40
C ILE A 91 -1.15 12.83 18.44
N ALA A 92 -0.39 11.82 18.01
CA ALA A 92 0.41 11.01 18.93
C ALA A 92 1.46 11.83 19.69
N LYS A 93 2.14 12.75 19.00
CA LYS A 93 3.16 13.59 19.63
C LYS A 93 2.55 14.65 20.56
N SER A 94 1.40 15.21 20.21
CA SER A 94 0.77 16.28 20.98
C SER A 94 -0.06 15.77 22.14
N PHE A 95 -0.74 14.63 21.97
CA PHE A 95 -1.71 14.08 22.92
C PHE A 95 -1.32 12.69 23.45
N GLY A 96 -0.04 12.32 23.37
CA GLY A 96 0.43 10.98 23.77
C GLY A 96 0.05 10.58 25.21
N THR A 97 0.05 11.51 26.16
CA THR A 97 -0.39 11.25 27.55
C THR A 97 -1.88 10.91 27.63
N ALA A 98 -2.70 11.65 26.91
CA ALA A 98 -4.16 11.45 26.84
C ALA A 98 -4.51 10.14 26.10
N MET A 99 -3.80 9.83 25.00
CA MET A 99 -3.89 8.55 24.30
C MET A 99 -3.49 7.35 25.16
N GLY A 100 -2.66 7.57 26.18
CA GLY A 100 -2.31 6.55 27.17
C GLY A 100 -3.32 6.40 28.30
N GLY A 101 -4.43 7.15 28.29
CA GLY A 101 -5.44 7.09 29.35
C GLY A 101 -4.92 7.61 30.70
N ARG A 102 -4.09 8.67 30.69
CA ARG A 102 -3.50 9.22 31.93
C ARG A 102 -3.88 10.68 32.11
N CYS A 103 -4.32 11.05 33.30
CA CYS A 103 -4.50 12.44 33.72
C CYS A 103 -4.18 12.58 35.22
N GLN A 104 -3.19 13.39 35.59
CA GLN A 104 -2.80 13.56 37.00
C GLN A 104 -3.68 14.57 37.72
N LEU A 105 -4.15 15.61 37.02
CA LEU A 105 -4.90 16.72 37.62
C LEU A 105 -6.39 16.39 37.78
N LYS A 106 -6.91 15.49 36.95
CA LYS A 106 -8.31 15.07 36.89
C LYS A 106 -8.42 13.57 36.57
N PRO A 107 -7.84 12.67 37.38
CA PRO A 107 -7.86 11.22 37.13
C PRO A 107 -9.29 10.67 37.05
N GLU A 108 -10.21 11.23 37.83
CA GLU A 108 -11.62 10.84 37.88
C GLU A 108 -12.38 11.06 36.56
N LEU A 109 -11.83 11.83 35.63
CA LEU A 109 -12.46 12.15 34.34
C LEU A 109 -11.97 11.29 33.18
N VAL A 110 -10.93 10.47 33.38
CA VAL A 110 -10.27 9.72 32.29
C VAL A 110 -11.22 8.70 31.64
N ASP A 111 -11.95 7.96 32.47
CA ASP A 111 -12.84 6.89 32.03
C ASP A 111 -14.28 7.38 31.78
N ILE A 112 -14.52 8.68 31.93
CA ILE A 112 -15.85 9.27 31.71
C ILE A 112 -16.02 9.59 30.23
N PRO A 113 -17.13 9.15 29.59
CA PRO A 113 -17.46 9.58 28.23
C PRO A 113 -17.81 11.07 28.15
N PHE A 114 -17.27 11.75 27.14
CA PHE A 114 -17.57 13.14 26.83
C PHE A 114 -18.38 13.22 25.53
N PRO A 115 -19.41 14.09 25.44
CA PRO A 115 -19.99 14.45 24.17
C PRO A 115 -18.95 15.25 23.38
N LEU A 116 -18.43 14.63 22.33
CA LEU A 116 -17.30 15.12 21.54
C LEU A 116 -17.75 15.40 20.11
N GLU A 117 -17.38 16.57 19.61
CA GLU A 117 -17.47 16.92 18.21
C GLU A 117 -16.06 17.14 17.66
N VAL A 118 -15.74 16.44 16.58
CA VAL A 118 -14.46 16.56 15.86
C VAL A 118 -14.71 17.12 14.49
N GLN A 119 -13.91 18.11 14.08
CA GLN A 119 -13.90 18.58 12.70
C GLN A 119 -12.50 18.38 12.11
N LEU A 120 -12.46 17.76 10.93
CA LEU A 120 -11.24 17.49 10.18
C LEU A 120 -11.36 18.07 8.78
N SER A 121 -10.43 18.97 8.44
CA SER A 121 -10.39 19.63 7.13
C SER A 121 -9.39 18.95 6.20
N GLY A 122 -9.80 18.73 4.94
CA GLY A 122 -8.92 18.20 3.89
C GLY A 122 -8.50 16.75 4.10
N LEU A 123 -9.41 15.89 4.59
CA LEU A 123 -9.16 14.45 4.73
C LEU A 123 -9.23 13.77 3.35
N PRO A 124 -8.14 13.16 2.84
CA PRO A 124 -8.21 12.33 1.64
C PRO A 124 -8.89 11.00 1.96
N VAL A 125 -9.81 10.57 1.08
CA VAL A 125 -10.55 9.31 1.27
C VAL A 125 -10.53 8.48 0.00
N SER A 126 -9.65 7.48 -0.03
CA SER A 126 -9.45 6.57 -1.16
C SER A 126 -10.50 5.44 -1.15
N GLY A 127 -11.78 5.81 -1.28
CA GLY A 127 -12.94 4.90 -1.20
C GLY A 127 -14.29 5.60 -1.03
N GLY A 128 -14.31 6.93 -1.17
CA GLY A 128 -15.55 7.70 -1.10
C GLY A 128 -16.17 7.77 0.31
N GLU A 129 -17.37 8.31 0.38
CA GLU A 129 -18.07 8.52 1.66
C GLU A 129 -18.48 7.19 2.32
N GLU A 130 -18.76 6.15 1.54
CA GLU A 130 -19.09 4.82 2.04
C GLU A 130 -17.96 4.22 2.89
N LEU A 131 -16.71 4.46 2.50
CA LEU A 131 -15.57 4.07 3.32
C LEU A 131 -15.57 4.82 4.66
N LEU A 132 -15.78 6.14 4.66
CA LEU A 132 -15.83 6.91 5.93
C LEU A 132 -16.91 6.36 6.86
N ARG A 133 -18.09 6.11 6.32
CA ARG A 133 -19.22 5.58 7.09
C ARG A 133 -18.91 4.18 7.63
N SER A 134 -18.35 3.28 6.82
CA SER A 134 -18.00 1.92 7.27
C SER A 134 -16.90 1.89 8.33
N LEU A 135 -16.07 2.94 8.44
CA LEU A 135 -15.03 3.05 9.46
C LEU A 135 -15.50 3.68 10.78
N PHE A 136 -16.37 4.68 10.73
CA PHE A 136 -16.74 5.46 11.92
C PHE A 136 -18.14 5.14 12.46
N VAL A 137 -19.12 4.80 11.62
CA VAL A 137 -20.48 4.49 12.10
C VAL A 137 -20.52 3.28 13.04
N PRO A 138 -19.79 2.16 12.78
CA PRO A 138 -19.78 1.02 13.71
C PRO A 138 -19.21 1.35 15.11
N LEU A 139 -18.40 2.40 15.21
CA LEU A 139 -17.86 2.91 16.48
C LEU A 139 -18.83 3.88 17.20
N GLY A 140 -20.05 4.06 16.68
CA GLY A 140 -21.08 4.92 17.25
C GLY A 140 -21.03 6.39 16.82
N TYR A 141 -20.17 6.75 15.86
CA TYR A 141 -20.11 8.14 15.40
C TYR A 141 -21.26 8.49 14.47
N THR A 142 -21.81 9.69 14.65
CA THR A 142 -22.51 10.39 13.58
C THR A 142 -21.48 11.02 12.65
N VAL A 143 -21.59 10.74 11.34
CA VAL A 143 -20.65 11.20 10.31
C VAL A 143 -21.36 12.15 9.36
N ILE A 144 -20.86 13.38 9.27
CA ILE A 144 -21.22 14.35 8.24
C ILE A 144 -19.97 14.62 7.42
N ALA A 145 -20.05 14.40 6.11
CA ALA A 145 -18.92 14.52 5.21
C ALA A 145 -19.31 15.36 3.98
N SER A 146 -18.49 16.35 3.64
CA SER A 146 -18.71 17.21 2.46
C SER A 146 -17.47 17.21 1.57
N ARG A 147 -17.65 16.88 0.29
CA ARG A 147 -16.58 16.92 -0.72
C ARG A 147 -16.40 18.32 -1.29
N TYR A 148 -15.18 18.62 -1.70
CA TYR A 148 -14.88 19.83 -2.46
C TYR A 148 -14.87 19.56 -3.97
N PRO A 149 -15.33 20.50 -4.83
CA PRO A 149 -15.00 20.47 -6.25
C PRO A 149 -13.48 20.52 -6.44
N ILE A 150 -12.96 19.94 -7.52
CA ILE A 150 -11.52 20.03 -7.84
C ILE A 150 -11.14 21.51 -8.07
N ASP A 151 -11.93 22.20 -8.87
CA ASP A 151 -11.82 23.64 -9.08
C ASP A 151 -13.23 24.23 -9.30
N PRO A 152 -13.69 25.20 -8.49
CA PRO A 152 -14.97 25.86 -8.69
C PRO A 152 -15.13 26.54 -10.07
N LYS A 153 -14.03 26.89 -10.75
CA LYS A 153 -14.05 27.49 -12.10
C LYS A 153 -14.18 26.45 -13.21
N PHE A 154 -13.93 25.17 -12.93
CA PHE A 154 -14.01 24.07 -13.89
C PHE A 154 -14.86 22.92 -13.33
N PRO A 155 -16.20 23.11 -13.22
CA PRO A 155 -17.10 22.11 -12.63
C PRO A 155 -17.05 20.74 -13.32
N GLU A 156 -16.70 20.70 -14.60
CA GLU A 156 -16.58 19.50 -15.42
C GLU A 156 -15.45 18.55 -14.95
N TRP A 157 -14.49 19.04 -14.16
CA TRP A 157 -13.46 18.20 -13.53
C TRP A 157 -14.02 17.37 -12.37
N GLY A 158 -15.24 17.68 -11.91
CA GLY A 158 -15.94 16.94 -10.89
C GLY A 158 -15.43 17.22 -9.47
N LEU A 159 -15.71 16.27 -8.57
CA LEU A 159 -15.41 16.40 -7.15
C LEU A 159 -14.04 15.81 -6.82
N SER A 160 -13.30 16.50 -5.95
CA SER A 160 -12.03 16.03 -5.41
C SER A 160 -12.20 14.80 -4.50
N ARG A 161 -11.09 14.13 -4.18
CA ARG A 161 -11.04 13.03 -3.18
C ARG A 161 -11.01 13.52 -1.73
N PHE A 162 -11.04 14.83 -1.50
CA PHE A 162 -10.87 15.44 -0.19
C PHE A 162 -12.22 15.78 0.45
N TYR A 163 -12.32 15.50 1.74
CA TYR A 163 -13.52 15.72 2.53
C TYR A 163 -13.23 16.66 3.69
N SER A 164 -14.21 17.53 3.98
CA SER A 164 -14.43 18.01 5.34
C SER A 164 -15.29 17.00 6.07
N VAL A 165 -14.84 16.56 7.23
CA VAL A 165 -15.54 15.55 8.03
C VAL A 165 -15.83 16.10 9.42
N GLN A 166 -17.09 16.00 9.83
CA GLN A 166 -17.54 16.21 11.20
C GLN A 166 -17.94 14.86 11.80
N LEU A 167 -17.37 14.54 12.95
CA LEU A 167 -17.64 13.32 13.70
C LEU A 167 -18.18 13.69 15.08
N THR A 168 -19.34 13.14 15.44
CA THR A 168 -19.95 13.37 16.77
C THR A 168 -20.18 12.04 17.48
N ASN A 169 -19.72 11.93 18.73
CA ASN A 169 -19.92 10.73 19.56
C ASN A 169 -19.77 11.06 21.06
N THR A 170 -20.27 10.19 21.93
CA THR A 170 -20.09 10.28 23.38
C THR A 170 -19.18 9.14 23.85
N ILE A 171 -17.87 9.41 23.92
CA ILE A 171 -16.82 8.42 24.23
C ILE A 171 -15.72 9.05 25.08
N THR A 172 -14.79 8.25 25.60
CA THR A 172 -13.64 8.79 26.33
C THR A 172 -12.66 9.49 25.39
N ILE A 173 -11.86 10.42 25.91
CA ILE A 173 -10.82 11.11 25.14
C ILE A 173 -9.79 10.11 24.59
N GLN A 174 -9.47 9.07 25.35
CA GLN A 174 -8.55 8.02 24.92
C GLN A 174 -9.07 7.29 23.68
N GLN A 175 -10.33 6.85 23.70
CA GLN A 175 -10.99 6.19 22.58
C GLN A 175 -11.05 7.11 21.36
N LEU A 176 -11.43 8.37 21.54
CA LEU A 176 -11.46 9.33 20.42
C LEU A 176 -10.08 9.41 19.74
N LEU A 177 -9.03 9.62 20.52
CA LEU A 177 -7.68 9.80 19.98
C LEU A 177 -7.14 8.51 19.35
N SER A 178 -7.45 7.33 19.89
CA SER A 178 -7.06 6.06 19.28
C SER A 178 -7.76 5.81 17.94
N HIS A 179 -9.07 6.10 17.87
CA HIS A 179 -9.86 6.03 16.64
C HIS A 179 -9.27 6.95 15.57
N LEU A 180 -9.06 8.25 15.88
CA LEU A 180 -8.48 9.20 14.93
C LEU A 180 -7.07 8.80 14.49
N TYR A 181 -6.23 8.38 15.42
CA TYR A 181 -4.85 7.98 15.15
C TYR A 181 -4.77 6.84 14.13
N LEU A 182 -5.59 5.79 14.29
CA LEU A 182 -5.58 4.62 13.42
C LEU A 182 -6.39 4.81 12.12
N LEU A 183 -7.52 5.53 12.15
CA LEU A 183 -8.44 5.61 11.02
C LEU A 183 -8.10 6.70 10.00
N ILE A 184 -7.46 7.80 10.39
CA ILE A 184 -7.03 8.85 9.43
C ILE A 184 -6.11 8.26 8.33
N PRO A 185 -5.06 7.48 8.64
CA PRO A 185 -4.20 6.86 7.62
C PRO A 185 -4.92 5.78 6.79
N VAL A 186 -5.96 5.16 7.34
CA VAL A 186 -6.80 4.17 6.63
C VAL A 186 -7.65 4.86 5.57
N CYS A 187 -8.21 6.02 5.88
CA CYS A 187 -8.96 6.85 4.93
C CYS A 187 -8.09 7.23 3.71
N ASP A 188 -6.91 7.80 3.96
CA ASP A 188 -5.97 8.23 2.92
C ASP A 188 -5.51 7.05 2.05
N ASN A 189 -5.26 5.90 2.69
CA ASN A 189 -4.59 4.74 2.09
C ASN A 189 -3.19 5.06 1.54
N GLU A 190 -2.59 6.17 1.96
CA GLU A 190 -1.20 6.53 1.70
C GLU A 190 -0.47 6.84 3.03
N LYS A 191 0.83 6.52 3.12
CA LYS A 191 1.69 6.82 4.29
C LYS A 191 2.99 7.37 3.74
N HIS A 192 3.47 8.47 4.32
CA HIS A 192 4.68 9.17 3.85
C HIS A 192 5.98 8.53 4.38
N TYR A 193 5.87 7.47 5.18
CA TYR A 193 6.97 6.73 5.78
C TYR A 193 6.82 5.22 5.55
N PHE A 194 7.91 4.48 5.77
CA PHE A 194 7.93 3.03 5.65
C PHE A 194 7.16 2.35 6.79
N VAL A 195 6.19 1.50 6.44
CA VAL A 195 5.43 0.69 7.40
C VAL A 195 6.21 -0.58 7.74
N GLY A 196 6.62 -0.74 8.99
CA GLY A 196 7.36 -1.92 9.48
C GLY A 196 6.66 -2.64 10.63
N GLN A 197 7.35 -3.56 11.30
CA GLN A 197 6.83 -4.38 12.40
C GLN A 197 6.22 -3.54 13.54
N HIS A 198 6.88 -2.43 13.88
CA HIS A 198 6.42 -1.48 14.90
C HIS A 198 5.02 -0.90 14.61
N GLU A 199 4.55 -0.92 13.35
CA GLU A 199 3.18 -0.49 13.03
C GLU A 199 2.15 -1.56 13.40
N VAL A 200 2.51 -2.84 13.40
CA VAL A 200 1.65 -3.93 13.91
C VAL A 200 1.48 -3.75 15.42
N GLU A 201 2.57 -3.55 16.16
CA GLU A 201 2.53 -3.30 17.60
C GLU A 201 1.64 -2.10 17.95
N LYS A 202 1.78 -0.98 17.23
CA LYS A 202 0.93 0.21 17.40
C LYS A 202 -0.54 -0.06 17.07
N LEU A 203 -0.81 -0.86 16.02
CA LEU A 203 -2.17 -1.22 15.64
C LEU A 203 -2.82 -2.03 16.76
N MET A 204 -2.12 -3.02 17.32
CA MET A 204 -2.62 -3.82 18.44
C MET A 204 -2.79 -2.97 19.69
N GLU A 205 -1.77 -2.18 20.08
CA GLU A 205 -1.81 -1.36 21.30
C GLU A 205 -2.94 -0.32 21.28
N LYS A 206 -3.19 0.33 20.13
CA LYS A 206 -4.21 1.39 20.00
C LYS A 206 -5.57 0.87 19.52
N GLY A 207 -5.60 -0.35 18.98
CA GLY A 207 -6.80 -1.01 18.47
C GLY A 207 -7.43 -1.99 19.45
N LYS A 208 -6.70 -2.48 20.47
CA LYS A 208 -7.12 -3.57 21.36
C LYS A 208 -8.58 -3.52 21.84
N ASP A 209 -9.09 -2.34 22.21
CA ASP A 209 -10.39 -2.22 22.86
C ASP A 209 -11.58 -2.19 21.87
N TRP A 210 -11.32 -2.06 20.57
CA TRP A 210 -12.39 -1.81 19.57
C TRP A 210 -12.16 -2.47 18.21
N LEU A 211 -10.92 -2.69 17.81
CA LEU A 211 -10.57 -3.25 16.51
C LEU A 211 -10.99 -4.72 16.35
N PRO A 212 -10.85 -5.61 17.36
CA PRO A 212 -11.29 -6.99 17.24
C PRO A 212 -12.78 -7.11 16.89
N SER A 213 -13.63 -6.31 17.52
CA SER A 213 -15.09 -6.30 17.31
C SER A 213 -15.56 -5.45 16.13
N HIS A 214 -14.65 -4.74 15.45
CA HIS A 214 -15.03 -3.85 14.35
C HIS A 214 -15.38 -4.65 13.07
N PRO A 215 -16.54 -4.42 12.42
CA PRO A 215 -16.93 -5.19 11.23
C PRO A 215 -15.97 -5.01 10.05
N ALA A 216 -15.34 -3.83 9.95
CA ALA A 216 -14.31 -3.55 8.95
C ALA A 216 -12.87 -3.88 9.41
N ARG A 217 -12.66 -4.72 10.45
CA ARG A 217 -11.32 -5.01 11.03
C ARG A 217 -10.29 -5.42 9.99
N GLU A 218 -10.67 -6.28 9.04
CA GLU A 218 -9.78 -6.71 7.97
C GLU A 218 -9.35 -5.56 7.07
N LEU A 219 -10.30 -4.72 6.67
CA LEU A 219 -10.05 -3.59 5.81
C LEU A 219 -9.15 -2.55 6.50
N ILE A 220 -9.41 -2.29 7.79
CA ILE A 220 -8.61 -1.40 8.62
C ILE A 220 -7.16 -1.92 8.70
N THR A 221 -6.98 -3.19 9.07
CA THR A 221 -5.66 -3.82 9.18
C THR A 221 -4.91 -3.80 7.85
N LYS A 222 -5.57 -4.19 6.75
CA LYS A 222 -5.01 -4.18 5.39
C LYS A 222 -4.54 -2.76 5.00
N ARG A 223 -5.40 -1.74 5.11
CA ARG A 223 -5.07 -0.36 4.70
C ARG A 223 -4.05 0.31 5.62
N TYR A 224 -4.15 0.07 6.92
CA TYR A 224 -3.21 0.61 7.92
C TYR A 224 -1.80 0.05 7.68
N LEU A 225 -1.69 -1.23 7.36
CA LEU A 225 -0.43 -1.92 7.07
C LEU A 225 -0.03 -1.88 5.58
N LYS A 226 -0.69 -1.06 4.77
CA LYS A 226 -0.38 -0.85 3.34
C LYS A 226 -0.39 -2.16 2.54
N TYR A 227 -1.33 -3.04 2.85
CA TYR A 227 -1.51 -4.34 2.20
C TYR A 227 -0.27 -5.24 2.25
N LYS A 228 0.68 -4.99 3.18
CA LYS A 228 1.82 -5.87 3.39
C LYS A 228 1.34 -7.19 3.98
N SER A 229 1.22 -8.22 3.15
CA SER A 229 0.57 -9.48 3.52
C SER A 229 1.18 -10.16 4.73
N SER A 230 2.51 -10.07 4.95
CA SER A 230 3.16 -10.64 6.13
C SER A 230 2.66 -9.98 7.42
N LEU A 231 2.71 -8.65 7.48
CA LEU A 231 2.27 -7.85 8.63
C LEU A 231 0.76 -7.95 8.83
N THR A 232 0.00 -7.97 7.74
CA THR A 232 -1.46 -8.07 7.76
C THR A 232 -1.90 -9.41 8.31
N ASN A 233 -1.32 -10.51 7.82
CA ASN A 233 -1.66 -11.85 8.29
C ASN A 233 -1.24 -12.05 9.75
N GLU A 234 -0.09 -11.51 10.14
CA GLU A 234 0.34 -11.52 11.53
C GLU A 234 -0.65 -10.77 12.43
N ALA A 235 -0.97 -9.52 12.09
CA ALA A 235 -1.92 -8.71 12.85
C ALA A 235 -3.30 -9.36 12.93
N LEU A 236 -3.82 -9.91 11.81
CA LEU A 236 -5.10 -10.62 11.81
C LEU A 236 -5.03 -11.90 12.65
N SER A 237 -3.92 -12.64 12.62
CA SER A 237 -3.76 -13.83 13.47
C SER A 237 -3.73 -13.49 14.96
N MET A 238 -3.18 -12.33 15.33
CA MET A 238 -3.19 -11.86 16.72
C MET A 238 -4.61 -11.44 17.15
N LEU A 239 -5.33 -10.72 16.29
CA LEU A 239 -6.72 -10.32 16.55
C LEU A 239 -7.66 -11.52 16.66
N LEU A 240 -7.42 -12.60 15.91
CA LEU A 240 -8.19 -13.85 16.01
C LEU A 240 -7.87 -14.64 17.28
N LYS A 241 -6.60 -14.68 17.70
CA LYS A 241 -6.19 -15.36 18.95
C LYS A 241 -6.79 -14.71 20.21
N GLU A 242 -7.05 -13.41 20.17
CA GLU A 242 -7.76 -12.71 21.25
C GLU A 242 -9.28 -13.05 21.27
N GLU A 243 -9.86 -13.58 20.19
CA GLU A 243 -11.22 -14.14 20.19
C GLU A 243 -11.28 -15.55 20.79
N ASP A 244 -10.18 -16.32 20.69
CA ASP A 244 -10.12 -17.72 21.12
C ASP A 244 -9.92 -17.90 22.65
N GLU A 245 -9.63 -16.85 23.42
CA GLU A 245 -9.46 -16.94 24.88
C GLU A 245 -10.79 -16.89 25.68
N GLU A 246 -11.95 -16.65 25.06
CA GLU A 246 -13.26 -16.63 25.74
C GLU A 246 -14.23 -17.76 25.35
N GLN A 247 -13.87 -18.71 24.48
CA GLN A 247 -14.71 -19.86 24.17
C GLN A 247 -13.91 -21.17 24.02
N GLU A 248 -13.66 -21.85 25.14
CA GLU A 248 -13.44 -23.31 25.13
C GLU A 248 -14.76 -24.01 24.79
N ASP A 249 -14.90 -24.55 23.58
CA ASP A 249 -15.25 -25.96 23.42
C ASP A 249 -14.94 -26.53 22.03
N ALA A 250 -14.61 -27.80 22.02
CA ALA A 250 -13.92 -28.58 21.01
C ALA A 250 -14.49 -28.57 19.56
N THR A 251 -13.58 -28.62 18.58
CA THR A 251 -13.58 -29.68 17.55
C THR A 251 -12.23 -29.77 16.85
N GLU A 252 -11.60 -30.95 16.94
CA GLU A 252 -10.43 -31.33 16.16
C GLU A 252 -10.78 -31.50 14.66
N GLY A 253 -9.81 -31.17 13.80
CA GLY A 253 -9.64 -31.86 12.52
C GLY A 253 -9.52 -30.96 11.29
N ALA A 254 -8.28 -30.62 10.92
CA ALA A 254 -7.73 -30.85 9.58
C ALA A 254 -6.29 -30.33 9.50
N GLU A 255 -5.35 -31.25 9.29
CA GLU A 255 -3.98 -30.92 8.90
C GLU A 255 -3.99 -30.16 7.56
N HIS A 256 -3.83 -28.84 7.60
CA HIS A 256 -3.55 -28.06 6.40
C HIS A 256 -2.10 -28.28 5.98
N THR A 257 -1.89 -29.22 5.07
CA THR A 257 -0.74 -29.19 4.17
C THR A 257 -0.81 -27.88 3.37
N PRO A 258 0.23 -27.02 3.39
CA PRO A 258 0.16 -25.73 2.74
C PRO A 258 0.18 -25.90 1.22
N LYS A 259 -0.98 -25.78 0.57
CA LYS A 259 -1.08 -25.60 -0.89
C LYS A 259 -0.27 -24.36 -1.26
N LEU A 260 0.76 -24.53 -2.10
CA LEU A 260 1.55 -23.44 -2.67
C LEU A 260 0.61 -22.40 -3.28
N ARG A 261 0.75 -21.13 -2.86
CA ARG A 261 -0.07 -20.02 -3.37
C ARG A 261 0.17 -19.87 -4.88
N VAL A 262 -0.87 -19.61 -5.66
CA VAL A 262 -0.82 -19.60 -7.13
C VAL A 262 0.25 -18.65 -7.70
N HIS A 263 0.49 -17.51 -7.04
CA HIS A 263 1.58 -16.60 -7.40
C HIS A 263 2.98 -17.21 -7.23
N ASP A 264 3.19 -18.01 -6.18
CA ASP A 264 4.47 -18.68 -5.94
C ASP A 264 4.69 -19.80 -6.98
N GLN A 265 3.62 -20.50 -7.38
CA GLN A 265 3.67 -21.48 -8.48
C GLN A 265 4.10 -20.83 -9.80
N ARG A 266 3.59 -19.63 -10.11
CA ARG A 266 3.99 -18.87 -11.29
C ARG A 266 5.47 -18.49 -11.27
N LEU A 267 5.94 -17.93 -10.17
CA LEU A 267 7.34 -17.54 -10.03
C LEU A 267 8.28 -18.74 -10.14
N GLN A 268 7.88 -19.89 -9.57
CA GLN A 268 8.62 -21.13 -9.71
C GLN A 268 8.65 -21.60 -11.16
N ALA A 269 7.51 -21.61 -11.87
CA ALA A 269 7.44 -21.99 -13.28
C ALA A 269 8.35 -21.11 -14.15
N VAL A 270 8.38 -19.80 -13.92
CA VAL A 270 9.30 -18.88 -14.63
C VAL A 270 10.75 -19.20 -14.32
N CYS A 271 11.09 -19.45 -13.04
CA CYS A 271 12.44 -19.84 -12.65
C CYS A 271 12.87 -21.16 -13.31
N ASP A 272 11.99 -22.15 -13.38
CA ASP A 272 12.26 -23.44 -14.00
C ASP A 272 12.49 -23.32 -15.51
N GLU A 273 11.66 -22.53 -16.20
CA GLU A 273 11.87 -22.27 -17.64
C GLU A 273 13.16 -21.50 -17.90
N LEU A 274 13.49 -20.49 -17.07
CA LEU A 274 14.79 -19.80 -17.15
C LEU A 274 15.97 -20.76 -16.96
N LEU A 275 15.84 -21.74 -16.06
CA LEU A 275 16.87 -22.76 -15.88
C LEU A 275 17.04 -23.63 -17.13
N LEU A 276 15.94 -24.07 -17.74
CA LEU A 276 15.94 -24.89 -18.95
C LEU A 276 16.63 -24.20 -20.14
N THR A 277 16.61 -22.87 -20.21
CA THR A 277 17.33 -22.13 -21.28
C THR A 277 18.85 -22.30 -21.24
N GLY A 278 19.41 -22.67 -20.10
CA GLY A 278 20.87 -22.71 -19.89
C GLY A 278 21.54 -21.33 -19.81
N ALA A 279 20.77 -20.22 -19.75
CA ALA A 279 21.32 -18.88 -19.64
C ALA A 279 22.10 -18.67 -18.33
N HIS A 280 23.23 -17.98 -18.41
CA HIS A 280 24.06 -17.57 -17.30
C HIS A 280 23.77 -16.14 -16.84
N SER A 281 23.14 -15.32 -17.67
CA SER A 281 22.75 -13.96 -17.33
C SER A 281 21.26 -13.73 -17.54
N VAL A 282 20.58 -13.22 -16.51
CA VAL A 282 19.12 -13.00 -16.51
C VAL A 282 18.75 -11.61 -15.99
N ALA A 283 17.82 -10.96 -16.67
CA ALA A 283 17.22 -9.70 -16.24
C ALA A 283 15.72 -9.88 -15.95
N ASP A 284 15.30 -9.58 -14.73
CA ASP A 284 13.90 -9.49 -14.29
C ASP A 284 13.43 -8.05 -14.51
N LEU A 285 12.58 -7.84 -15.51
CA LEU A 285 12.16 -6.52 -15.96
C LEU A 285 10.73 -6.23 -15.49
N GLY A 286 10.58 -5.27 -14.58
CA GLY A 286 9.40 -5.16 -13.73
C GLY A 286 9.50 -6.05 -12.49
N CYS A 287 10.71 -6.12 -11.89
CA CYS A 287 10.99 -7.08 -10.82
C CYS A 287 10.20 -6.86 -9.52
N GLY A 288 9.52 -5.72 -9.40
CA GLY A 288 8.74 -5.33 -8.24
C GLY A 288 9.57 -5.43 -6.97
N GLU A 289 9.03 -6.13 -5.98
CA GLU A 289 9.67 -6.33 -4.68
C GLU A 289 10.68 -7.51 -4.67
N GLY A 290 11.17 -7.95 -5.85
CA GLY A 290 12.27 -8.90 -6.00
C GLY A 290 11.93 -10.36 -5.69
N LYS A 291 10.68 -10.78 -5.88
CA LYS A 291 10.27 -12.16 -5.56
C LYS A 291 10.89 -13.20 -6.49
N LEU A 292 10.92 -12.95 -7.81
CA LEU A 292 11.61 -13.82 -8.77
C LEU A 292 13.12 -13.80 -8.52
N LEU A 293 13.71 -12.61 -8.31
CA LEU A 293 15.12 -12.46 -7.95
C LEU A 293 15.55 -13.34 -6.77
N LYS A 294 14.67 -13.52 -5.77
CA LYS A 294 14.92 -14.40 -4.63
C LYS A 294 15.05 -15.87 -5.02
N LEU A 295 14.28 -16.34 -6.01
CA LEU A 295 14.43 -17.69 -6.54
C LEU A 295 15.71 -17.80 -7.39
N LEU A 296 15.96 -16.81 -8.24
CA LEU A 296 17.13 -16.80 -9.14
C LEU A 296 18.46 -16.76 -8.37
N ILE A 297 18.54 -16.02 -7.26
CA ILE A 297 19.76 -15.89 -6.46
C ILE A 297 20.13 -17.19 -5.72
N GLU A 298 19.24 -18.17 -5.62
CA GLU A 298 19.56 -19.49 -5.06
C GLU A 298 20.21 -20.40 -6.11
N GLN A 299 19.95 -20.15 -7.39
CA GLN A 299 20.44 -20.98 -8.49
C GLN A 299 21.90 -20.68 -8.84
N LYS A 300 22.73 -21.72 -8.94
CA LYS A 300 24.16 -21.56 -9.28
C LYS A 300 24.39 -21.26 -10.78
N GLN A 301 23.40 -21.53 -11.63
CA GLN A 301 23.48 -21.32 -13.09
C GLN A 301 23.65 -19.85 -13.44
N PHE A 302 22.86 -18.97 -12.81
CA PHE A 302 22.89 -17.53 -13.07
C PHE A 302 24.12 -16.88 -12.42
N LYS A 303 25.06 -16.45 -13.26
CA LYS A 303 26.28 -15.73 -12.88
C LYS A 303 26.08 -14.22 -12.84
N LYS A 304 25.05 -13.71 -13.50
CA LYS A 304 24.67 -12.30 -13.50
C LYS A 304 23.14 -12.18 -13.46
N ILE A 305 22.62 -11.49 -12.46
CA ILE A 305 21.19 -11.29 -12.22
C ILE A 305 20.94 -9.80 -12.12
N LEU A 306 19.93 -9.30 -12.82
CA LEU A 306 19.50 -7.91 -12.75
C LEU A 306 18.03 -7.85 -12.40
N GLY A 307 17.68 -7.08 -11.38
CA GLY A 307 16.32 -6.58 -11.18
C GLY A 307 16.21 -5.17 -11.73
N MET A 308 15.22 -4.92 -12.58
CA MET A 308 14.87 -3.57 -13.03
C MET A 308 13.42 -3.28 -12.71
N ASP A 309 13.15 -2.10 -12.16
CA ASP A 309 11.79 -1.60 -11.95
C ASP A 309 11.72 -0.09 -12.13
N VAL A 310 10.57 0.44 -12.53
CA VAL A 310 10.33 1.89 -12.63
C VAL A 310 10.19 2.52 -11.24
N SER A 311 9.71 1.75 -10.27
CA SER A 311 9.51 2.16 -8.89
C SER A 311 10.78 1.94 -8.08
N HIS A 312 11.49 3.03 -7.78
CA HIS A 312 12.60 3.03 -6.81
C HIS A 312 12.18 2.41 -5.46
N ARG A 313 10.92 2.62 -5.05
CA ARG A 313 10.36 2.03 -3.83
C ARG A 313 10.34 0.49 -3.91
N SER A 314 9.94 -0.07 -5.04
CA SER A 314 9.90 -1.52 -5.25
C SER A 314 11.32 -2.10 -5.17
N LEU A 315 12.30 -1.42 -5.78
CA LEU A 315 13.71 -1.82 -5.71
C LEU A 315 14.30 -1.73 -4.30
N SER A 316 13.95 -0.70 -3.53
CA SER A 316 14.36 -0.60 -2.12
C SER A 316 13.80 -1.78 -1.31
N ILE A 317 12.53 -2.14 -1.52
CA ILE A 317 11.91 -3.31 -0.87
C ILE A 317 12.58 -4.62 -1.33
N ALA A 318 12.91 -4.74 -2.62
CA ALA A 318 13.63 -5.89 -3.15
C ALA A 318 15.00 -6.04 -2.48
N ASN A 319 15.75 -4.94 -2.37
CA ASN A 319 17.05 -4.89 -1.70
C ASN A 319 16.97 -5.39 -0.25
N ASP A 320 15.98 -4.90 0.50
CA ASP A 320 15.75 -5.29 1.90
C ASP A 320 15.34 -6.78 2.03
N ARG A 321 14.45 -7.26 1.15
CA ARG A 321 13.98 -8.65 1.15
C ARG A 321 15.06 -9.65 0.80
N LEU A 322 15.89 -9.31 -0.18
CA LEU A 322 17.04 -10.10 -0.58
C LEU A 322 18.17 -10.01 0.46
N LYS A 323 18.07 -9.09 1.44
CA LYS A 323 19.04 -8.85 2.50
C LYS A 323 20.45 -8.64 1.92
N THR A 324 20.56 -7.84 0.86
CA THR A 324 21.80 -7.67 0.08
C THR A 324 22.99 -7.25 0.95
N GLU A 325 22.77 -6.46 2.00
CA GLU A 325 23.82 -6.06 2.96
C GLU A 325 24.37 -7.23 3.80
N ARG A 326 23.54 -8.24 4.06
CA ARG A 326 23.92 -9.46 4.82
C ARG A 326 24.24 -10.64 3.90
N MET A 327 24.14 -10.44 2.59
CA MET A 327 24.34 -11.47 1.60
C MET A 327 25.83 -11.78 1.45
N PRO A 328 26.23 -13.07 1.34
CA PRO A 328 27.61 -13.43 1.07
C PRO A 328 28.15 -12.74 -0.20
N ASP A 329 29.40 -12.28 -0.16
CA ASP A 329 30.01 -11.46 -1.24
C ASP A 329 29.84 -12.07 -2.63
N ARG A 330 29.95 -13.40 -2.74
CA ARG A 330 29.79 -14.12 -4.00
C ARG A 330 28.37 -14.05 -4.58
N GLN A 331 27.34 -14.07 -3.72
CA GLN A 331 25.96 -13.90 -4.16
C GLN A 331 25.66 -12.42 -4.44
N ARG A 332 26.17 -11.51 -3.59
CA ARG A 332 26.00 -10.07 -3.76
C ARG A 332 26.61 -9.56 -5.07
N ALA A 333 27.81 -10.04 -5.43
CA ALA A 333 28.53 -9.62 -6.62
C ALA A 333 27.82 -9.97 -7.94
N ARG A 334 26.90 -10.95 -7.93
CA ARG A 334 26.14 -11.33 -9.13
C ARG A 334 24.77 -10.67 -9.23
N LEU A 335 24.32 -9.92 -8.22
CA LEU A 335 23.01 -9.27 -8.20
C LEU A 335 23.15 -7.76 -8.40
N GLY A 336 22.50 -7.23 -9.44
CA GLY A 336 22.30 -5.80 -9.63
C GLY A 336 20.82 -5.44 -9.48
N LEU A 337 20.54 -4.27 -8.90
CA LEU A 337 19.22 -3.65 -8.90
C LEU A 337 19.35 -2.27 -9.55
N ILE A 338 18.53 -1.98 -10.56
CA ILE A 338 18.55 -0.70 -11.27
C ILE A 338 17.14 -0.13 -11.41
N GLN A 339 17.03 1.19 -11.27
CA GLN A 339 15.83 1.89 -11.69
C GLN A 339 15.86 2.09 -13.21
N GLY A 340 14.78 1.71 -13.88
CA GLY A 340 14.65 1.77 -15.33
C GLY A 340 13.22 1.61 -15.79
N SER A 341 12.96 1.87 -17.07
CA SER A 341 11.63 1.77 -17.66
C SER A 341 11.70 1.01 -18.97
N LEU A 342 10.69 0.16 -19.20
CA LEU A 342 10.53 -0.58 -20.45
C LEU A 342 10.21 0.32 -21.67
N MET A 343 10.00 1.63 -21.46
CA MET A 343 9.64 2.58 -22.51
C MET A 343 10.84 3.20 -23.22
N TYR A 344 12.04 3.06 -22.65
CA TYR A 344 13.25 3.67 -23.19
C TYR A 344 14.36 2.62 -23.31
N ARG A 345 15.26 2.84 -24.27
CA ARG A 345 16.44 1.98 -24.40
C ARG A 345 17.35 2.18 -23.20
N ASP A 346 17.82 1.08 -22.65
CA ASP A 346 18.77 1.08 -21.53
C ASP A 346 19.94 0.16 -21.87
N GLN A 347 21.11 0.76 -22.12
CA GLN A 347 22.32 0.03 -22.47
C GLN A 347 22.75 -0.95 -21.36
N ARG A 348 22.32 -0.74 -20.11
CA ARG A 348 22.64 -1.65 -18.99
C ARG A 348 21.99 -3.02 -19.14
N LEU A 349 20.96 -3.15 -19.99
CA LEU A 349 20.29 -4.41 -20.31
C LEU A 349 21.00 -5.18 -21.43
N GLU A 350 21.92 -4.55 -22.17
CA GLU A 350 22.64 -5.21 -23.26
C GLU A 350 23.53 -6.35 -22.74
N GLY A 351 23.57 -7.44 -23.50
CA GLY A 351 24.39 -8.61 -23.17
C GLY A 351 23.81 -9.56 -22.12
N TYR A 352 22.58 -9.33 -21.64
CA TYR A 352 21.85 -10.35 -20.88
C TYR A 352 21.26 -11.40 -21.83
N GLU A 353 21.50 -12.68 -21.52
CA GLU A 353 21.07 -13.81 -22.36
C GLU A 353 19.57 -14.10 -22.22
N ALA A 354 19.00 -13.86 -21.04
CA ALA A 354 17.58 -14.06 -20.78
C ALA A 354 16.94 -12.82 -20.13
N ALA A 355 15.67 -12.59 -20.45
CA ALA A 355 14.83 -11.60 -19.78
C ALA A 355 13.51 -12.24 -19.32
N ALA A 356 12.99 -11.81 -18.17
CA ALA A 356 11.68 -12.20 -17.66
C ALA A 356 10.80 -10.96 -17.44
N LEU A 357 9.54 -11.04 -17.86
CA LEU A 357 8.49 -10.05 -17.61
C LEU A 357 7.30 -10.79 -17.00
N VAL A 358 7.24 -10.80 -15.66
CA VAL A 358 6.23 -11.56 -14.92
C VAL A 358 5.10 -10.62 -14.48
N GLU A 359 3.94 -10.72 -15.14
CA GLU A 359 2.77 -9.87 -14.86
C GLU A 359 3.07 -8.37 -15.01
N VAL A 360 3.60 -8.01 -16.18
CA VAL A 360 4.03 -6.64 -16.48
C VAL A 360 3.25 -6.06 -17.65
N ILE A 361 2.93 -6.88 -18.66
CA ILE A 361 2.42 -6.40 -19.94
C ILE A 361 0.98 -5.88 -19.80
N GLU A 362 0.18 -6.51 -18.95
CA GLU A 362 -1.23 -6.18 -18.68
C GLU A 362 -1.42 -4.79 -18.06
N HIS A 363 -0.35 -4.21 -17.49
CA HIS A 363 -0.36 -2.87 -16.92
C HIS A 363 0.02 -1.79 -17.93
N LEU A 364 0.42 -2.18 -19.16
CA LEU A 364 0.79 -1.27 -20.23
C LEU A 364 -0.42 -0.97 -21.12
N ASP A 365 -0.60 0.30 -21.48
CA ASP A 365 -1.51 0.66 -22.57
C ASP A 365 -0.87 0.30 -23.92
N GLU A 366 -1.68 0.27 -24.98
CA GLU A 366 -1.27 -0.19 -26.31
C GLU A 366 -0.02 0.55 -26.86
N PRO A 367 0.10 1.89 -26.77
CA PRO A 367 1.33 2.58 -27.18
C PRO A 367 2.58 2.16 -26.39
N ARG A 368 2.43 1.92 -25.08
CA ARG A 368 3.53 1.48 -24.21
C ARG A 368 3.92 0.04 -24.45
N LEU A 369 2.95 -0.84 -24.72
CA LEU A 369 3.20 -2.22 -25.11
C LEU A 369 4.05 -2.26 -26.41
N ALA A 370 3.66 -1.49 -27.42
CA ALA A 370 4.43 -1.39 -28.67
C ALA A 370 5.84 -0.81 -28.48
N ALA A 371 6.01 0.11 -27.52
CA ALA A 371 7.33 0.62 -27.16
C ALA A 371 8.19 -0.46 -26.47
N MET A 372 7.61 -1.22 -25.53
CA MET A 372 8.27 -2.34 -24.86
C MET A 372 8.72 -3.41 -25.84
N GLU A 373 7.87 -3.77 -26.81
CA GLU A 373 8.21 -4.72 -27.88
C GLU A 373 9.51 -4.30 -28.59
N LYS A 374 9.58 -3.05 -29.03
CA LYS A 374 10.78 -2.49 -29.69
C LYS A 374 11.99 -2.46 -28.77
N VAL A 375 11.82 -2.05 -27.51
CA VAL A 375 12.92 -1.96 -26.53
C VAL A 375 13.50 -3.35 -26.26
N ILE A 376 12.67 -4.33 -25.95
CA ILE A 376 13.13 -5.66 -25.55
C ILE A 376 13.54 -6.50 -26.74
N PHE A 377 12.67 -6.67 -27.74
CA PHE A 377 12.92 -7.58 -28.86
C PHE A 377 13.73 -6.93 -30.00
N GLY A 378 13.66 -5.60 -30.13
CA GLY A 378 14.35 -4.84 -31.17
C GLY A 378 15.74 -4.31 -30.78
N TYR A 379 15.92 -3.88 -29.52
CA TYR A 379 17.18 -3.29 -29.05
C TYR A 379 17.94 -4.20 -28.09
N THR A 380 17.35 -4.54 -26.93
CA THR A 380 18.02 -5.38 -25.93
C THR A 380 18.37 -6.76 -26.48
N LYS A 381 17.44 -7.35 -27.26
CA LYS A 381 17.62 -8.59 -28.03
C LYS A 381 18.21 -9.76 -27.21
N PRO A 382 17.70 -10.06 -26.00
CA PRO A 382 18.15 -11.25 -25.27
C PRO A 382 17.85 -12.51 -26.09
N ILE A 383 18.62 -13.58 -25.87
CA ILE A 383 18.42 -14.86 -26.58
C ILE A 383 17.07 -15.46 -26.18
N TYR A 384 16.69 -15.31 -24.90
CA TYR A 384 15.44 -15.80 -24.34
C TYR A 384 14.62 -14.67 -23.71
N VAL A 385 13.30 -14.66 -23.94
CA VAL A 385 12.36 -13.78 -23.22
C VAL A 385 11.22 -14.63 -22.69
N ILE A 386 10.96 -14.56 -21.39
CA ILE A 386 9.82 -15.24 -20.76
C ILE A 386 8.83 -14.18 -20.30
N ILE A 387 7.59 -14.30 -20.74
CA ILE A 387 6.52 -13.34 -20.42
C ILE A 387 5.36 -14.10 -19.82
N THR A 388 4.82 -13.61 -18.70
CA THR A 388 3.54 -14.11 -18.15
C THR A 388 2.49 -13.02 -18.11
N THR A 389 1.24 -13.42 -18.29
CA THR A 389 0.07 -12.56 -18.15
C THR A 389 -1.12 -13.37 -17.61
N PRO A 390 -2.08 -12.74 -16.92
CA PRO A 390 -3.36 -13.34 -16.59
C PRO A 390 -4.11 -13.87 -17.82
N ASN A 391 -4.79 -15.01 -17.66
CA ASN A 391 -5.69 -15.56 -18.68
C ASN A 391 -7.13 -15.09 -18.47
N LYS A 392 -7.66 -14.19 -19.31
CA LYS A 392 -9.03 -13.69 -19.18
C LYS A 392 -10.11 -14.79 -19.16
N GLU A 393 -9.89 -15.89 -19.90
CA GLU A 393 -10.87 -17.00 -19.99
C GLU A 393 -11.11 -17.67 -18.64
N TYR A 394 -10.12 -17.64 -17.74
CA TYR A 394 -10.23 -18.20 -16.40
C TYR A 394 -11.08 -17.32 -15.46
N ASN A 395 -11.47 -16.11 -15.87
CA ASN A 395 -12.28 -15.22 -15.02
C ASN A 395 -13.66 -15.78 -14.68
N VAL A 396 -14.21 -16.64 -15.55
CA VAL A 396 -15.53 -17.27 -15.39
C VAL A 396 -15.61 -18.17 -14.15
N LEU A 397 -14.47 -18.61 -13.62
CA LEU A 397 -14.39 -19.49 -12.45
C LEU A 397 -14.38 -18.73 -11.11
N PHE A 398 -14.36 -17.40 -11.14
CA PHE A 398 -14.49 -16.60 -9.92
C PHE A 398 -15.96 -16.31 -9.62
N GLU A 399 -16.45 -16.82 -8.50
CA GLU A 399 -17.86 -16.76 -8.05
C GLU A 399 -18.46 -15.34 -7.91
N SER A 400 -17.64 -14.29 -8.02
CA SER A 400 -18.02 -12.88 -7.73
C SER A 400 -17.56 -11.86 -8.78
N MET A 401 -17.16 -12.30 -9.99
CA MET A 401 -16.73 -11.39 -11.06
C MET A 401 -17.89 -11.05 -12.03
N PRO A 402 -18.22 -9.76 -12.24
CA PRO A 402 -19.11 -9.34 -13.31
C PRO A 402 -18.60 -9.78 -14.69
N GLU A 403 -19.51 -10.10 -15.61
CA GLU A 403 -19.18 -10.46 -16.98
C GLU A 403 -18.36 -9.34 -17.64
N ASN A 404 -17.16 -9.65 -18.16
CA ASN A 404 -16.15 -8.71 -18.70
C ASN A 404 -15.37 -7.83 -17.69
N ALA A 405 -15.42 -8.10 -16.39
CA ALA A 405 -14.54 -7.44 -15.43
C ALA A 405 -13.08 -7.92 -15.53
N MET A 406 -12.11 -7.01 -15.30
CA MET A 406 -10.70 -7.34 -15.08
C MET A 406 -10.47 -7.75 -13.63
N ARG A 407 -9.55 -8.70 -13.39
CA ARG A 407 -9.21 -9.23 -12.05
C ARG A 407 -8.66 -8.15 -11.14
N HIS A 408 -7.95 -7.19 -11.70
CA HIS A 408 -7.40 -6.06 -10.97
C HIS A 408 -7.72 -4.75 -11.68
N THR A 409 -7.99 -3.72 -10.88
CA THR A 409 -8.41 -2.40 -11.34
C THR A 409 -7.28 -1.60 -12.00
N ASP A 410 -6.04 -2.07 -11.88
CA ASP A 410 -4.83 -1.52 -12.48
C ASP A 410 -4.43 -2.22 -13.79
N HIS A 411 -5.15 -3.25 -14.21
CA HIS A 411 -5.01 -3.83 -15.54
C HIS A 411 -5.54 -2.88 -16.60
N ARG A 412 -4.82 -2.79 -17.72
CA ARG A 412 -5.24 -2.08 -18.93
C ARG A 412 -5.94 -3.02 -19.91
N PHE A 413 -5.58 -4.30 -19.86
CA PHE A 413 -6.21 -5.38 -20.60
C PHE A 413 -6.02 -6.71 -19.86
N GLU A 414 -6.83 -7.70 -20.21
CA GLU A 414 -6.56 -9.11 -19.93
C GLU A 414 -6.83 -9.89 -21.21
N TRP A 415 -5.87 -10.68 -21.67
CA TRP A 415 -5.99 -11.41 -22.92
C TRP A 415 -6.51 -12.83 -22.71
N THR A 416 -7.33 -13.26 -23.66
CA THR A 416 -7.65 -14.67 -23.92
C THR A 416 -6.40 -15.43 -24.38
N ARG A 417 -6.47 -16.76 -24.46
CA ARG A 417 -5.34 -17.56 -24.98
C ARG A 417 -5.04 -17.24 -26.43
N GLN A 418 -6.09 -16.99 -27.21
CA GLN A 418 -5.96 -16.63 -28.62
C GLN A 418 -5.28 -15.26 -28.80
N GLU A 419 -5.75 -14.22 -28.09
CA GLU A 419 -5.15 -12.87 -28.18
C GLU A 419 -3.67 -12.86 -27.78
N PHE A 420 -3.32 -13.58 -26.70
CA PHE A 420 -1.92 -13.68 -26.28
C PHE A 420 -1.05 -14.45 -27.29
N SER A 421 -1.59 -15.51 -27.88
CA SER A 421 -0.93 -16.26 -28.95
C SER A 421 -0.69 -15.42 -30.20
N ASP A 422 -1.72 -14.70 -30.67
CA ASP A 422 -1.63 -13.84 -31.84
C ASP A 422 -0.62 -12.72 -31.65
N TRP A 423 -0.64 -12.08 -30.47
CA TRP A 423 0.33 -11.08 -30.08
C TRP A 423 1.76 -11.64 -30.08
N GLY A 424 1.97 -12.78 -29.41
CA GLY A 424 3.30 -13.39 -29.31
C GLY A 424 3.86 -13.83 -30.67
N ASN A 425 3.03 -14.43 -31.52
CA ASN A 425 3.44 -14.84 -32.87
C ASN A 425 3.82 -13.65 -33.75
N ARG A 426 3.06 -12.53 -33.67
CA ARG A 426 3.39 -11.29 -34.38
C ARG A 426 4.75 -10.74 -33.93
N VAL A 427 4.95 -10.57 -32.62
CA VAL A 427 6.22 -10.07 -32.06
C VAL A 427 7.39 -10.97 -32.45
N ALA A 428 7.19 -12.28 -32.41
CA ALA A 428 8.19 -13.27 -32.80
C ALA A 428 8.58 -13.13 -34.28
N ALA A 429 7.60 -13.03 -35.18
CA ALA A 429 7.83 -12.84 -36.61
C ALA A 429 8.54 -11.51 -36.93
N GLU A 430 8.12 -10.41 -36.30
CA GLU A 430 8.69 -9.07 -36.54
C GLU A 430 10.14 -8.95 -36.08
N HIS A 431 10.51 -9.65 -35.00
CA HIS A 431 11.83 -9.51 -34.37
C HIS A 431 12.76 -10.73 -34.52
N GLY A 432 12.32 -11.75 -35.27
CA GLY A 432 13.12 -12.95 -35.56
C GLY A 432 13.31 -13.86 -34.35
N TYR A 433 12.25 -14.08 -33.57
CA TYR A 433 12.19 -15.07 -32.49
C TYR A 433 11.29 -16.24 -32.91
N HIS A 434 11.48 -17.38 -32.25
CA HIS A 434 10.46 -18.42 -32.14
C HIS A 434 9.75 -18.24 -30.81
N VAL A 435 8.45 -18.50 -30.75
CA VAL A 435 7.66 -18.44 -29.52
C VAL A 435 6.95 -19.77 -29.27
N SER A 436 6.97 -20.23 -28.03
CA SER A 436 6.11 -21.31 -27.54
C SER A 436 5.28 -20.82 -26.36
N PHE A 437 4.12 -21.46 -26.14
CA PHE A 437 3.17 -21.07 -25.11
C PHE A 437 2.98 -22.20 -24.10
N LYS A 438 2.84 -21.84 -22.82
CA LYS A 438 2.65 -22.77 -21.72
C LYS A 438 1.60 -22.24 -20.74
N ALA A 439 0.75 -23.13 -20.25
CA ALA A 439 -0.19 -22.84 -19.17
C ALA A 439 0.53 -22.93 -17.80
N VAL A 440 0.18 -22.03 -16.87
CA VAL A 440 0.81 -21.96 -15.55
C VAL A 440 -0.26 -22.02 -14.46
N GLY A 441 -0.22 -23.10 -13.68
CA GLY A 441 -1.19 -23.43 -12.65
C GLY A 441 -2.08 -24.62 -13.07
N GLU A 442 -3.11 -24.89 -12.26
CA GLU A 442 -4.09 -25.93 -12.56
C GLU A 442 -4.92 -25.57 -13.79
N GLU A 443 -4.93 -26.46 -14.79
CA GLU A 443 -5.69 -26.29 -16.02
C GLU A 443 -7.14 -26.73 -15.82
N GLN A 444 -8.06 -25.88 -16.26
CA GLN A 444 -9.49 -26.14 -16.25
C GLN A 444 -9.95 -26.43 -17.70
N PRO A 445 -10.78 -27.46 -17.93
CA PRO A 445 -11.08 -27.96 -19.28
C PRO A 445 -11.55 -26.88 -20.27
N GLU A 446 -12.37 -25.95 -19.82
CA GLU A 446 -12.97 -24.92 -20.68
C GLU A 446 -12.20 -23.59 -20.63
N ALA A 447 -11.49 -23.32 -19.53
CA ALA A 447 -10.92 -22.00 -19.24
C ALA A 447 -9.38 -21.95 -19.27
N GLY A 448 -8.71 -23.10 -19.40
CA GLY A 448 -7.24 -23.21 -19.33
C GLY A 448 -6.72 -22.98 -17.91
N ALA A 449 -5.44 -22.60 -17.77
CA ALA A 449 -4.87 -22.21 -16.47
C ALA A 449 -5.08 -20.72 -16.17
N LEU A 450 -4.91 -20.35 -14.89
CA LEU A 450 -5.04 -18.97 -14.42
C LEU A 450 -4.07 -18.00 -15.11
N THR A 451 -2.85 -18.46 -15.38
CA THR A 451 -1.77 -17.67 -15.97
C THR A 451 -1.30 -18.31 -17.28
N GLN A 452 -0.98 -17.47 -18.25
CA GLN A 452 -0.37 -17.90 -19.51
C GLN A 452 1.10 -17.47 -19.54
N MET A 453 1.95 -18.25 -20.19
CA MET A 453 3.36 -17.96 -20.38
C MET A 453 3.74 -18.07 -21.85
N ALA A 454 4.50 -17.10 -22.36
CA ALA A 454 5.15 -17.15 -23.66
C ALA A 454 6.67 -17.21 -23.47
N ILE A 455 7.32 -18.12 -24.20
CA ILE A 455 8.75 -18.36 -24.15
C ILE A 455 9.30 -18.06 -25.54
N PHE A 456 9.97 -16.93 -25.67
CA PHE A 456 10.62 -16.51 -26.90
C PHE A 456 12.07 -17.00 -26.90
N SER A 457 12.55 -17.47 -28.04
CA SER A 457 13.94 -17.89 -28.22
C SER A 457 14.48 -17.49 -29.59
N LYS A 458 15.77 -17.13 -29.62
CA LYS A 458 16.55 -17.03 -30.85
C LYS A 458 17.40 -18.27 -31.05
N ASN A 459 17.57 -18.65 -32.30
CA ASN A 459 18.60 -19.64 -32.64
C ASN A 459 19.96 -19.01 -32.34
N LYS A 460 20.80 -19.72 -31.58
CA LYS A 460 22.16 -19.30 -31.24
C LYS A 460 23.07 -19.27 -32.45
#